data_AF-A0A1Y1WD38-F1
#
_entry.id   AF-A0A1Y1WD38-F1
#
_cell.length_a   1.000
_cell.length_b   1.000
_cell.length_c   1.000
_cell.angle_alpha   90.00
_cell.angle_beta   90.00
_cell.angle_gamma   90.00
#
_symmetry.space_group_name_H-M   'P 1'
#
loop_
_entity.id
_entity.type
_entity.pdbx_description
1 polymer ?
#
loop_
_entity_poly.entity_id
_entity_poly.type
_entity_poly.pdbx_seq_one_letter_code
_entity_poly.pdbx_strand_id
1 'polypeptide(L)'
;EAVMLRDLIYVMQGISGAYISWNEQMGAFTIRAEVRLSRPTRAMVMTLSELGSLCRDIQQFIAETERQGKLYQQSFCAELQREMTQYFKLVAVLEAQLTKAPAHLEPGESALGLTLRRMYAWTIEPMQKLRLMVTAIRKVQEGKGGGELLSTLSTLTDDGDPFIHSFSRRLLLTASAPFNETLVRWVTDGELVDPYEEFFIKVKADQGDKLWDGKYSVAQDMIPVHINGDMPWKIYQIGRSLNFLRVACDDGKWVAEQGPRTQLTEDLADPGALERFVYRSSSMVNERLMHVLMDRFQLMGHMQALRRYLLLEQGDFSLALVETLDNLRKRMARSYGLSGYAKDKGGPDLSAALTSAIRASNAQYEPSEFIAAMRLLFRTSEDGAEPAASVSDDVSITYVLAEPLDSVIPRKTMRRYSEINRFLLKLKRVEHSLSQLWQRQMGAARAALRDSELRRRRKSNGIGESPLVTAELRQMYRESEIACSEMVQFFHQVQRYISLNVIEGAWGDFVAATKPGHGEADIDRWSKAHTKYVDTI
;
A
#
# COMPACT_ATOMS: atom_id res chain seq x y z
N GLU A 1 -19.25 23.15 -62.77
CA GLU A 1 -19.63 22.53 -61.47
C GLU A 1 -19.05 21.12 -61.32
N ALA A 2 -19.28 20.19 -62.26
CA ALA A 2 -18.76 18.81 -62.20
C ALA A 2 -17.23 18.69 -61.98
N VAL A 3 -16.44 19.53 -62.65
CA VAL A 3 -14.97 19.55 -62.47
C VAL A 3 -14.56 19.98 -61.05
N MET A 4 -15.29 20.94 -60.47
CA MET A 4 -15.08 21.39 -59.09
C MET A 4 -15.53 20.35 -58.06
N LEU A 5 -16.61 19.62 -58.34
CA LEU A 5 -17.08 18.52 -57.48
C LEU A 5 -16.05 17.39 -57.42
N ARG A 6 -15.43 17.03 -58.56
CA ARG A 6 -14.35 16.04 -58.60
C ARG A 6 -13.13 16.52 -57.79
N ASP A 7 -12.77 17.80 -57.92
CA ASP A 7 -11.66 18.37 -57.18
C ASP A 7 -11.94 18.43 -55.67
N LEU A 8 -13.17 18.74 -55.27
CA LEU A 8 -13.61 18.74 -53.88
C LEU A 8 -13.57 17.36 -53.22
N ILE A 9 -13.78 16.27 -53.98
CA ILE A 9 -13.63 14.90 -53.45
C ILE A 9 -12.18 14.62 -53.07
N TYR A 10 -11.22 15.03 -53.90
CA TYR A 10 -9.79 14.92 -53.56
C TYR A 10 -9.43 15.76 -52.34
N VAL A 11 -9.97 16.99 -52.25
CA VAL A 11 -9.75 17.87 -51.10
C VAL A 11 -10.34 17.28 -49.81
N MET A 12 -11.53 16.68 -49.87
CA MET A 12 -12.14 16.00 -48.72
C MET A 12 -11.29 14.81 -48.23
N GLN A 13 -10.55 14.16 -49.12
CA GLN A 13 -9.60 13.10 -48.75
C GLN A 13 -8.28 13.64 -48.17
N GLY A 14 -8.10 14.96 -48.10
CA GLY A 14 -6.87 15.61 -47.65
C GLY A 14 -5.80 15.75 -48.75
N ILE A 15 -6.15 15.44 -50.01
CA ILE A 15 -5.24 15.50 -51.16
C ILE A 15 -5.44 16.82 -51.91
N SER A 16 -4.35 17.43 -52.37
CA SER A 16 -4.45 18.66 -53.19
C SER A 16 -5.02 18.35 -54.57
N GLY A 17 -6.03 19.11 -54.95
CA GLY A 17 -6.65 19.07 -56.27
C GLY A 17 -5.94 19.97 -57.30
N ALA A 18 -6.49 20.00 -58.51
CA ALA A 18 -6.01 20.82 -59.62
C ALA A 18 -6.38 22.30 -59.44
N TYR A 19 -7.52 22.60 -58.81
CA TYR A 19 -8.05 23.96 -58.61
C TYR A 19 -7.99 24.41 -57.15
N ILE A 20 -8.00 23.46 -56.21
CA ILE A 20 -7.92 23.70 -54.77
C ILE A 20 -6.63 23.06 -54.24
N SER A 21 -5.71 23.87 -53.75
CA SER A 21 -4.41 23.42 -53.25
C SER A 21 -4.25 23.69 -51.77
N TRP A 22 -3.52 22.82 -51.06
CA TRP A 22 -3.15 23.04 -49.68
C TRP A 22 -2.16 24.21 -49.54
N ASN A 23 -2.44 25.15 -48.65
CA ASN A 23 -1.50 26.20 -48.28
C ASN A 23 -0.90 25.92 -46.90
N GLU A 24 0.39 25.57 -46.85
CA GLU A 24 1.12 25.24 -45.62
C GLU A 24 1.19 26.41 -44.62
N GLN A 25 1.15 27.67 -45.10
CA GLN A 25 1.25 28.84 -44.23
C GLN A 25 -0.05 29.17 -43.49
N MET A 26 -1.20 28.75 -44.04
CA MET A 26 -2.52 29.02 -43.46
C MET A 26 -3.16 27.78 -42.82
N GLY A 27 -2.57 26.60 -42.97
CA GLY A 27 -3.16 25.34 -42.52
C GLY A 27 -4.52 25.06 -43.16
N ALA A 28 -4.76 25.57 -44.36
CA ALA A 28 -6.06 25.52 -45.01
C ALA A 28 -5.92 25.36 -46.53
N PHE A 29 -6.95 24.79 -47.14
CA PHE A 29 -7.07 24.69 -48.59
C PHE A 29 -7.48 26.05 -49.17
N THR A 30 -6.76 26.51 -50.19
CA THR A 30 -7.05 27.77 -50.90
C THR A 30 -7.40 27.49 -52.36
N ILE A 31 -8.33 28.27 -52.89
CA ILE A 31 -8.70 28.22 -54.31
C ILE A 31 -7.63 28.99 -55.09
N ARG A 32 -7.06 28.37 -56.13
CA ARG A 32 -6.06 29.03 -56.99
C ARG A 32 -6.64 30.31 -57.61
N ALA A 33 -5.83 31.37 -57.67
CA ALA A 33 -6.24 32.71 -58.13
C ALA A 33 -6.79 32.73 -59.57
N GLU A 34 -6.50 31.69 -60.35
CA GLU A 34 -6.89 31.50 -61.75
C GLU A 34 -8.39 31.19 -61.93
N VAL A 35 -9.10 30.81 -60.86
CA VAL A 35 -10.52 30.41 -60.93
C VAL A 35 -11.45 31.54 -60.49
N ARG A 36 -12.24 32.08 -61.43
CA ARG A 36 -13.33 33.03 -61.14
C ARG A 36 -14.62 32.29 -60.78
N LEU A 37 -14.90 32.18 -59.48
CA LEU A 37 -16.16 31.65 -58.94
C LEU A 37 -17.07 32.78 -58.43
N SER A 38 -18.38 32.55 -58.48
CA SER A 38 -19.35 33.45 -57.85
C SER A 38 -19.15 33.46 -56.33
N ARG A 39 -19.39 34.60 -55.66
CA ARG A 39 -19.25 34.73 -54.20
C ARG A 39 -19.95 33.62 -53.39
N PRO A 40 -21.20 33.18 -53.70
CA PRO A 40 -21.85 32.10 -52.96
C PRO A 40 -21.23 30.72 -53.23
N THR A 41 -20.81 30.42 -54.46
CA THR A 41 -20.14 29.15 -54.76
C THR A 41 -18.76 29.07 -54.13
N ARG A 42 -18.04 30.20 -54.09
CA ARG A 42 -16.77 30.32 -53.36
C ARG A 42 -16.94 30.05 -51.86
N ALA A 43 -17.95 30.63 -51.22
CA ALA A 43 -18.19 30.40 -49.79
C ALA A 43 -18.44 28.90 -49.49
N MET A 44 -19.23 28.24 -50.34
CA MET A 44 -19.58 26.82 -50.20
C MET A 44 -18.39 25.88 -50.45
N VAL A 45 -17.52 26.23 -51.41
CA VAL A 45 -16.26 25.50 -51.66
C VAL A 45 -15.32 25.66 -50.47
N MET A 46 -15.22 26.85 -49.88
CA MET A 46 -14.38 27.09 -48.71
C MET A 46 -14.85 26.30 -47.48
N THR A 47 -16.16 26.24 -47.22
CA THR A 47 -16.69 25.43 -46.11
C THR A 47 -16.46 23.93 -46.32
N LEU A 48 -16.58 23.44 -47.55
CA LEU A 48 -16.24 22.04 -47.87
C LEU A 48 -14.74 21.76 -47.80
N SER A 49 -13.91 22.75 -48.12
CA SER A 49 -12.45 22.62 -48.04
C SER A 49 -11.94 22.55 -46.60
N GLU A 50 -12.70 23.07 -45.64
CA GLU A 50 -12.42 22.93 -44.20
C GLU A 50 -12.46 21.46 -43.75
N LEU A 51 -13.31 20.62 -44.36
CA LEU A 51 -13.32 19.18 -44.08
C LEU A 51 -11.97 18.54 -44.41
N GLY A 52 -11.36 18.97 -45.51
CA GLY A 52 -10.03 18.52 -45.91
C GLY A 52 -8.96 18.90 -44.89
N SER A 53 -8.99 20.13 -44.36
CA SER A 53 -8.02 20.54 -43.32
C SER A 53 -8.21 19.75 -42.03
N LEU A 54 -9.45 19.56 -41.59
CA LEU A 54 -9.76 18.77 -40.38
C LEU A 54 -9.33 17.31 -40.55
N CYS A 55 -9.58 16.71 -41.72
CA CYS A 55 -9.17 15.36 -42.07
C CYS A 55 -7.64 15.21 -42.00
N ARG A 56 -6.90 16.18 -42.55
CA ARG A 56 -5.44 16.19 -42.53
C ARG A 56 -4.87 16.32 -41.12
N ASP A 57 -5.43 17.22 -40.30
CA ASP A 57 -5.03 17.40 -38.90
C ASP A 57 -5.22 16.10 -38.10
N ILE A 58 -6.36 15.42 -38.28
CA ILE A 58 -6.65 14.15 -37.60
C ILE A 58 -5.70 13.04 -38.08
N GLN A 59 -5.47 12.93 -39.39
CA GLN A 59 -4.54 11.93 -39.94
C GLN A 59 -3.10 12.15 -39.48
N GLN A 60 -2.66 13.40 -39.40
CA GLN A 60 -1.33 13.74 -38.88
C GLN A 60 -1.21 13.34 -37.41
N PHE A 61 -2.20 13.66 -36.59
CA PHE A 61 -2.22 13.28 -35.18
C PHE A 61 -2.22 11.75 -34.98
N ILE A 62 -2.99 11.02 -35.78
CA ILE A 62 -3.00 9.54 -35.74
C ILE A 62 -1.61 9.00 -36.07
N ALA A 63 -0.96 9.49 -37.13
CA ALA A 63 0.36 9.03 -37.53
C ALA A 63 1.46 9.36 -36.50
N GLU A 64 1.35 10.49 -35.80
CA GLU A 64 2.24 10.86 -34.69
C GLU A 64 2.03 9.95 -33.48
N THR A 65 0.76 9.66 -33.14
CA THR A 65 0.39 8.83 -32.00
C THR A 65 0.70 7.35 -32.23
N GLU A 66 0.64 6.84 -33.45
CA GLU A 66 1.08 5.46 -33.76
C GLU A 66 2.57 5.24 -33.49
N ARG A 67 3.39 6.30 -33.58
CA ARG A 67 4.85 6.20 -33.39
C ARG A 67 5.29 6.33 -31.94
N GLN A 68 4.61 7.15 -31.15
CA GLN A 68 5.05 7.54 -29.80
C GLN A 68 3.91 7.59 -28.76
N GLY A 69 2.69 7.24 -29.16
CA GLY A 69 1.52 7.32 -28.33
C GLY A 69 1.53 6.29 -27.22
N LYS A 70 1.06 6.71 -26.05
CA LYS A 70 0.83 5.84 -24.90
C LYS A 70 -0.47 5.02 -25.05
N LEU A 71 -0.75 4.08 -24.15
CA LEU A 71 -1.86 3.13 -24.29
C LEU A 71 -3.22 3.83 -24.40
N TYR A 72 -3.50 4.84 -23.57
CA TYR A 72 -4.80 5.54 -23.61
C TYR A 72 -4.96 6.39 -24.88
N GLN A 73 -3.86 6.98 -25.35
CA GLN A 73 -3.83 7.72 -26.60
C GLN A 73 -4.03 6.80 -27.82
N GLN A 74 -3.50 5.58 -27.78
CA GLN A 74 -3.73 4.58 -28.82
C GLN A 74 -5.20 4.14 -28.87
N SER A 75 -5.83 3.88 -27.72
CA SER A 75 -7.27 3.58 -27.66
C SER A 75 -8.14 4.73 -28.16
N PHE A 76 -7.76 5.97 -27.84
CA PHE A 76 -8.39 7.16 -28.39
C PHE A 76 -8.22 7.26 -29.92
N CYS A 77 -7.02 7.03 -30.44
CA CYS A 77 -6.74 7.02 -31.87
C CYS A 77 -7.48 5.91 -32.61
N ALA A 78 -7.69 4.74 -32.01
CA ALA A 78 -8.48 3.67 -32.61
C ALA A 78 -9.93 4.11 -32.87
N GLU A 79 -10.54 4.87 -31.96
CA GLU A 79 -11.88 5.40 -32.16
C GLU A 79 -11.91 6.52 -33.21
N LEU A 80 -10.90 7.40 -33.24
CA LEU A 80 -10.74 8.39 -34.30
C LEU A 80 -10.60 7.72 -35.67
N GLN A 81 -9.77 6.67 -35.78
CA GLN A 81 -9.61 5.88 -37.01
C GLN A 81 -10.92 5.23 -37.45
N ARG A 82 -11.73 4.74 -36.50
CA ARG A 82 -13.04 4.15 -36.79
C ARG A 82 -13.98 5.17 -37.43
N GLU A 83 -14.03 6.37 -36.89
CA GLU A 83 -14.89 7.44 -37.41
C GLU A 83 -14.34 8.02 -38.73
N MET A 84 -13.02 8.14 -38.88
CA MET A 84 -12.39 8.48 -40.17
C MET A 84 -12.72 7.46 -41.25
N THR A 85 -12.77 6.17 -40.90
CA THR A 85 -13.17 5.11 -41.83
C THR A 85 -14.64 5.27 -42.26
N GLN A 86 -15.54 5.67 -41.35
CA GLN A 86 -16.92 5.99 -41.70
C GLN A 86 -17.02 7.20 -42.62
N TYR A 87 -16.19 8.22 -42.38
CA TYR A 87 -16.09 9.40 -43.25
C TYR A 87 -15.60 9.01 -44.65
N PHE A 88 -14.54 8.21 -44.80
CA PHE A 88 -14.08 7.77 -46.12
C PHE A 88 -15.08 6.90 -46.86
N LYS A 89 -15.87 6.08 -46.15
CA LYS A 89 -17.01 5.36 -46.75
C LYS A 89 -18.04 6.33 -47.33
N LEU A 90 -18.37 7.42 -46.61
CA LEU A 90 -19.27 8.46 -47.13
C LEU A 90 -18.67 9.14 -48.37
N VAL A 91 -17.38 9.48 -48.34
CA VAL A 91 -16.70 10.08 -49.49
C VAL A 91 -16.74 9.14 -50.71
N ALA A 92 -16.52 7.84 -50.53
CA ALA A 92 -16.64 6.86 -51.61
C ALA A 92 -18.07 6.75 -52.17
N VAL A 93 -19.11 6.90 -51.33
CA VAL A 93 -20.50 6.97 -51.79
C VAL A 93 -20.76 8.23 -52.62
N LEU A 94 -20.20 9.38 -52.20
CA LEU A 94 -20.30 10.63 -52.96
C LEU A 94 -19.57 10.53 -54.31
N GLU A 95 -18.41 9.89 -54.36
CA GLU A 95 -17.66 9.62 -55.58
C GLU A 95 -18.43 8.68 -56.53
N ALA A 96 -19.04 7.62 -56.00
CA ALA A 96 -19.88 6.72 -56.80
C ALA A 96 -21.11 7.45 -57.39
N GLN A 97 -21.71 8.39 -56.67
CA GLN A 97 -22.81 9.22 -57.18
C GLN A 97 -22.35 10.22 -58.26
N LEU A 98 -21.13 10.75 -58.14
CA LEU A 98 -20.55 11.62 -59.17
C LEU A 98 -20.25 10.84 -60.47
N THR A 99 -19.80 9.59 -60.34
CA THR A 99 -19.44 8.73 -61.48
C THR A 99 -20.66 8.15 -62.21
N LYS A 100 -21.78 7.95 -61.49
CA LYS A 100 -23.05 7.46 -62.03
C LYS A 100 -23.92 8.54 -62.69
N ALA A 101 -23.54 9.81 -62.63
CA ALA A 101 -24.26 10.88 -63.33
C ALA A 101 -24.08 10.74 -64.85
N PRO A 102 -25.12 10.41 -65.63
CA PRO A 102 -24.99 10.22 -67.08
C PRO A 102 -24.63 11.54 -67.76
N ALA A 103 -23.66 11.50 -68.68
CA ALA A 103 -23.17 12.64 -69.46
C ALA A 103 -24.18 13.19 -70.49
N HIS A 104 -25.39 12.64 -70.55
CA HIS A 104 -26.45 13.07 -71.45
C HIS A 104 -27.79 13.11 -70.69
N LEU A 105 -28.31 14.31 -70.44
CA LEU A 105 -29.65 14.53 -69.91
C LEU A 105 -30.36 15.53 -70.81
N GLU A 106 -31.50 15.10 -71.37
CA GLU A 106 -32.49 16.00 -71.96
C GLU A 106 -33.09 16.94 -70.89
N PRO A 107 -33.50 18.16 -71.26
CA PRO A 107 -33.96 19.16 -70.31
C PRO A 107 -35.39 18.84 -69.84
N GLY A 108 -35.53 18.05 -68.78
CA GLY A 108 -36.85 17.77 -68.20
C GLY A 108 -36.87 16.79 -67.03
N GLU A 109 -35.90 15.88 -66.93
CA GLU A 109 -35.80 14.96 -65.80
C GLU A 109 -34.84 15.55 -64.76
N SER A 110 -35.35 15.80 -63.54
CA SER A 110 -34.52 16.17 -62.39
C SER A 110 -33.60 15.00 -62.05
N ALA A 111 -32.47 14.97 -62.74
CA ALA A 111 -31.45 13.96 -62.56
C ALA A 111 -31.02 13.91 -61.10
N LEU A 112 -30.84 12.68 -60.61
CA LEU A 112 -30.15 12.32 -59.38
C LEU A 112 -28.65 12.73 -59.38
N GLY A 113 -28.31 13.88 -59.98
CA GLY A 113 -26.96 14.42 -60.01
C GLY A 113 -26.57 15.03 -58.66
N LEU A 114 -25.33 14.78 -58.24
CA LEU A 114 -24.73 15.43 -57.08
C LEU A 114 -24.54 16.92 -57.39
N THR A 115 -25.29 17.79 -56.71
CA THR A 115 -25.09 19.25 -56.75
C THR A 115 -24.25 19.70 -55.57
N LEU A 116 -23.60 20.88 -55.65
CA LEU A 116 -22.83 21.44 -54.53
C LEU A 116 -23.68 21.58 -53.26
N ARG A 117 -24.97 21.91 -53.40
CA ARG A 117 -25.92 22.03 -52.28
C ARG A 117 -26.24 20.69 -51.63
N ARG A 118 -26.42 19.65 -52.44
CA ARG A 118 -26.67 18.29 -51.95
C ARG A 118 -25.44 17.71 -51.26
N MET A 119 -24.26 17.93 -51.83
CA MET A 119 -22.98 17.56 -51.23
C MET A 119 -22.79 18.24 -49.87
N TYR A 120 -23.01 19.55 -49.78
CA TYR A 120 -22.94 20.27 -48.51
C TYR A 120 -23.89 19.71 -47.46
N ALA A 121 -25.16 19.47 -47.81
CA ALA A 121 -26.15 18.89 -46.89
C ALA A 121 -25.71 17.53 -46.33
N TRP A 122 -25.07 16.69 -47.15
CA TRP A 122 -24.57 15.37 -46.75
C TRP A 122 -23.31 15.46 -45.87
N THR A 123 -22.58 16.57 -45.95
CA THR A 123 -21.37 16.80 -45.16
C THR A 123 -21.60 17.53 -43.83
N ILE A 124 -22.82 18.02 -43.53
CA ILE A 124 -23.09 18.78 -42.30
C ILE A 124 -22.77 17.95 -41.04
N GLU A 125 -23.27 16.73 -40.95
CA GLU A 125 -23.05 15.86 -39.79
C GLU A 125 -21.57 15.43 -39.66
N PRO A 126 -20.88 14.94 -40.71
CA PRO A 126 -19.45 14.68 -40.66
C PRO A 126 -18.62 15.91 -40.29
N MET A 127 -18.98 17.11 -40.76
CA MET A 127 -18.29 18.35 -40.42
C MET A 127 -18.31 18.61 -38.92
N GLN A 128 -19.47 18.39 -38.28
CA GLN A 128 -19.61 18.53 -36.83
C GLN A 128 -18.76 17.50 -36.09
N LYS A 129 -18.76 16.22 -36.52
CA LYS A 129 -17.93 15.16 -35.90
C LYS A 129 -16.44 15.47 -36.01
N LEU A 130 -15.96 15.85 -37.20
CA LEU A 130 -14.54 16.15 -37.43
C LEU A 130 -14.09 17.39 -36.65
N ARG A 131 -14.92 18.42 -36.55
CA ARG A 131 -14.62 19.59 -35.70
C ARG A 131 -14.51 19.19 -34.22
N LEU A 132 -15.43 18.37 -33.71
CA LEU A 132 -15.38 17.86 -32.34
C LEU A 132 -14.11 17.04 -32.09
N MET A 133 -13.73 16.17 -33.02
CA MET A 133 -12.48 15.40 -32.94
C MET A 133 -11.26 16.32 -32.88
N VAL A 134 -11.17 17.33 -33.75
CA VAL A 134 -10.05 18.28 -33.72
C VAL A 134 -10.01 19.07 -32.42
N THR A 135 -11.17 19.48 -31.87
CA THR A 135 -11.21 20.14 -30.55
C THR A 135 -10.76 19.21 -29.43
N ALA A 136 -11.12 17.92 -29.48
CA ALA A 136 -10.67 16.92 -28.52
C ALA A 136 -9.15 16.68 -28.64
N ILE A 137 -8.63 16.54 -29.86
CA ILE A 137 -7.19 16.38 -30.12
C ILE A 137 -6.39 17.56 -29.56
N ARG A 138 -6.83 18.80 -29.83
CA ARG A 138 -6.14 20.00 -29.32
C ARG A 138 -6.09 20.02 -27.79
N LYS A 139 -7.20 19.72 -27.12
CA LYS A 139 -7.25 19.61 -25.65
C LYS A 139 -6.34 18.48 -25.13
N VAL A 140 -6.25 17.37 -25.84
CA VAL A 140 -5.40 16.23 -25.48
C VAL A 140 -3.90 16.54 -25.66
N GLN A 141 -3.54 17.31 -26.69
CA GLN A 141 -2.16 17.73 -26.94
C GLN A 141 -1.63 18.72 -25.89
N GLU A 142 -2.52 19.49 -25.24
CA GLU A 142 -2.16 20.44 -24.18
C GLU A 142 -1.91 19.77 -22.82
N GLY A 143 -2.49 18.58 -22.58
CA GLY A 143 -2.39 17.85 -21.32
C GLY A 143 -1.15 16.95 -21.19
N LYS A 144 -0.84 16.48 -19.97
CA LYS A 144 0.33 15.63 -19.68
C LYS A 144 0.14 14.13 -20.02
N GLY A 145 -0.98 13.77 -20.63
CA GLY A 145 -1.33 12.39 -21.03
C GLY A 145 -1.79 11.51 -19.87
N GLY A 146 -2.22 10.26 -20.15
CA GLY A 146 -2.71 9.31 -19.15
C GLY A 146 -4.07 9.71 -18.54
N GLY A 147 -4.23 9.60 -17.21
CA GLY A 147 -5.51 9.88 -16.53
C GLY A 147 -6.06 11.31 -16.72
N GLU A 148 -5.20 12.30 -16.98
CA GLU A 148 -5.62 13.66 -17.34
C GLU A 148 -6.39 13.69 -18.67
N LEU A 149 -6.03 12.83 -19.63
CA LEU A 149 -6.75 12.69 -20.90
C LEU A 149 -8.21 12.32 -20.65
N LEU A 150 -8.47 11.37 -19.75
CA LEU A 150 -9.82 10.95 -19.40
C LEU A 150 -10.60 12.08 -18.73
N SER A 151 -9.96 12.88 -17.89
CA SER A 151 -10.56 14.09 -17.31
C SER A 151 -10.94 15.10 -18.39
N THR A 152 -10.04 15.39 -19.34
CA THR A 152 -10.33 16.33 -20.44
C THR A 152 -11.49 15.84 -21.31
N LEU A 153 -11.57 14.54 -21.62
CA LEU A 153 -12.69 13.95 -22.36
C LEU A 153 -13.99 13.99 -21.57
N SER A 154 -13.94 13.81 -20.25
CA SER A 154 -15.12 13.97 -19.38
C SER A 154 -15.68 15.40 -19.47
N THR A 155 -14.83 16.43 -19.45
CA THR A 155 -15.30 17.83 -19.59
C THR A 155 -16.00 18.11 -20.93
N LEU A 156 -15.66 17.36 -21.99
CA LEU A 156 -16.32 17.43 -23.31
C LEU A 156 -17.66 16.69 -23.34
N THR A 157 -17.97 15.93 -22.30
CA THR A 157 -19.22 15.18 -22.17
C THR A 157 -20.29 16.01 -21.45
N ASP A 158 -19.90 17.07 -20.73
CA ASP A 158 -20.82 17.96 -20.00
C ASP A 158 -21.57 18.96 -20.90
N ASP A 159 -21.37 18.89 -22.22
CA ASP A 159 -22.05 19.74 -23.21
C ASP A 159 -23.53 19.34 -23.40
N GLY A 160 -24.42 20.33 -23.48
CA GLY A 160 -25.87 20.13 -23.54
C GLY A 160 -26.46 19.66 -24.89
N ASP A 161 -25.64 19.49 -25.93
CA ASP A 161 -26.09 18.97 -27.23
C ASP A 161 -26.08 17.43 -27.22
N PRO A 162 -27.24 16.75 -27.43
CA PRO A 162 -27.32 15.29 -27.46
C PRO A 162 -26.38 14.64 -28.47
N PHE A 163 -26.11 15.30 -29.61
CA PHE A 163 -25.20 14.77 -30.62
C PHE A 163 -23.76 14.75 -30.09
N ILE A 164 -23.30 15.89 -29.56
CA ILE A 164 -21.96 16.05 -28.96
C ILE A 164 -21.82 15.09 -27.78
N HIS A 165 -22.78 15.07 -26.86
CA HIS A 165 -22.79 14.19 -25.70
C HIS A 165 -22.70 12.70 -26.12
N SER A 166 -23.50 12.27 -27.10
CA SER A 166 -23.47 10.87 -27.55
C SER A 166 -22.13 10.49 -28.20
N PHE A 167 -21.49 11.43 -28.88
CA PHE A 167 -20.20 11.23 -29.54
C PHE A 167 -19.05 11.25 -28.52
N SER A 168 -18.96 12.28 -27.68
CA SER A 168 -18.00 12.41 -26.60
C SER A 168 -18.07 11.22 -25.63
N ARG A 169 -19.28 10.73 -25.31
CA ARG A 169 -19.45 9.53 -24.46
C ARG A 169 -18.86 8.28 -25.11
N ARG A 170 -19.06 8.05 -26.42
CA ARG A 170 -18.44 6.90 -27.12
C ARG A 170 -16.92 7.01 -27.13
N LEU A 171 -16.41 8.22 -27.34
CA LEU A 171 -14.98 8.51 -27.32
C LEU A 171 -14.37 8.23 -25.94
N LEU A 172 -15.05 8.69 -24.87
CA LEU A 172 -14.66 8.46 -23.49
C LEU A 172 -14.69 6.96 -23.12
N LEU A 173 -15.75 6.23 -23.49
CA LEU A 173 -15.85 4.79 -23.23
C LEU A 173 -14.69 4.01 -23.86
N THR A 174 -14.34 4.36 -25.11
CA THR A 174 -13.26 3.67 -25.83
C THR A 174 -11.89 4.05 -25.28
N ALA A 175 -11.68 5.33 -24.94
CA ALA A 175 -10.44 5.79 -24.34
C ALA A 175 -10.24 5.29 -22.89
N SER A 176 -11.32 5.09 -22.12
CA SER A 176 -11.27 4.57 -20.74
C SER A 176 -11.25 3.04 -20.65
N ALA A 177 -11.46 2.31 -21.75
CA ALA A 177 -11.37 0.85 -21.78
C ALA A 177 -10.05 0.29 -21.19
N PRO A 178 -8.84 0.72 -21.62
CA PRO A 178 -7.59 0.25 -21.01
C PRO A 178 -7.43 0.65 -19.54
N PHE A 179 -7.96 1.80 -19.14
CA PHE A 179 -7.98 2.24 -17.75
C PHE A 179 -8.84 1.31 -16.88
N ASN A 180 -10.05 1.00 -17.35
CA ASN A 180 -10.98 0.12 -16.65
C ASN A 180 -10.46 -1.32 -16.57
N GLU A 181 -9.79 -1.81 -17.63
CA GLU A 181 -9.14 -3.12 -17.60
C GLU A 181 -8.04 -3.18 -16.53
N THR A 182 -7.19 -2.14 -16.48
CA THR A 182 -6.14 -2.02 -15.45
C THR A 182 -6.74 -1.92 -14.05
N LEU A 183 -7.81 -1.14 -13.89
CA LEU A 183 -8.53 -0.97 -12.63
C LEU A 183 -9.16 -2.27 -12.15
N VAL A 184 -9.86 -2.98 -13.04
CA VAL A 184 -10.49 -4.28 -12.72
C VAL A 184 -9.41 -5.26 -12.30
N ARG A 185 -8.33 -5.39 -13.06
CA ARG A 185 -7.21 -6.28 -12.73
C ARG A 185 -6.55 -5.93 -11.39
N TRP A 186 -6.42 -4.64 -11.08
CA TRP A 186 -5.90 -4.21 -9.78
C TRP A 186 -6.86 -4.55 -8.62
N VAL A 187 -8.17 -4.41 -8.82
CA VAL A 187 -9.21 -4.64 -7.81
C VAL A 187 -9.58 -6.12 -7.65
N THR A 188 -9.39 -6.96 -8.67
CA THR A 188 -9.66 -8.41 -8.59
C THR A 188 -8.40 -9.20 -8.30
N ASP A 189 -7.31 -8.91 -9.00
CA ASP A 189 -6.11 -9.75 -8.99
C ASP A 189 -4.98 -9.11 -8.16
N GLY A 190 -5.06 -7.81 -7.84
CA GLY A 190 -3.97 -7.10 -7.17
C GLY A 190 -2.68 -7.05 -8.01
N GLU A 191 -2.79 -7.12 -9.34
CA GLU A 191 -1.67 -6.92 -10.27
C GLU A 191 -1.79 -5.58 -10.96
N LEU A 192 -0.69 -4.83 -10.96
CA LEU A 192 -0.59 -3.61 -11.73
C LEU A 192 0.29 -3.88 -12.95
N VAL A 193 -0.33 -3.92 -14.12
CA VAL A 193 0.38 -4.00 -15.41
C VAL A 193 0.20 -2.66 -16.10
N ASP A 194 1.15 -1.76 -15.88
CA ASP A 194 1.16 -0.41 -16.46
C ASP A 194 2.54 -0.09 -17.07
N PRO A 195 2.83 -0.55 -18.31
CA PRO A 195 4.12 -0.33 -18.96
C PRO A 195 4.42 1.14 -19.25
N TYR A 196 3.40 2.00 -19.30
CA TYR A 196 3.51 3.41 -19.71
C TYR A 196 3.35 4.41 -18.54
N GLU A 197 3.19 3.91 -17.31
CA GLU A 197 2.94 4.70 -16.10
C GLU A 197 1.79 5.71 -16.23
N GLU A 198 0.71 5.31 -16.90
CA GLU A 198 -0.47 6.15 -17.14
C GLU A 198 -1.54 6.03 -16.05
N PHE A 199 -1.46 5.00 -15.21
CA PHE A 199 -2.39 4.78 -14.12
C PHE A 199 -2.02 5.64 -12.90
N PHE A 200 -3.01 5.95 -12.06
CA PHE A 200 -2.79 6.81 -10.89
C PHE A 200 -2.04 6.10 -9.75
N ILE A 201 -1.90 4.77 -9.79
CA ILE A 201 -1.06 4.02 -8.85
C ILE A 201 0.28 3.74 -9.51
N LYS A 202 1.37 4.21 -8.91
CA LYS A 202 2.74 4.01 -9.39
C LYS A 202 3.52 3.08 -8.48
N VAL A 203 4.31 2.19 -9.07
CA VAL A 203 5.27 1.35 -8.34
C VAL A 203 6.55 2.17 -8.11
N LYS A 204 6.92 2.38 -6.85
CA LYS A 204 8.21 3.01 -6.51
C LYS A 204 9.32 1.96 -6.59
N ALA A 205 10.44 2.34 -7.21
CA ALA A 205 11.64 1.51 -7.23
C ALA A 205 12.14 1.24 -5.80
N ASP A 206 12.54 -0.01 -5.58
CA ASP A 206 12.77 -0.66 -4.30
C ASP A 206 13.64 0.18 -3.33
N GLN A 207 13.00 0.80 -2.33
CA GLN A 207 13.69 1.27 -1.13
C GLN A 207 13.63 0.13 -0.13
N GLY A 208 14.68 -0.68 -0.12
CA GLY A 208 14.84 -1.83 0.75
C GLY A 208 14.36 -1.54 2.18
N ASP A 209 13.77 -2.58 2.77
CA ASP A 209 13.29 -2.69 4.15
C ASP A 209 11.82 -2.31 4.45
N LYS A 210 11.06 -1.80 3.46
CA LYS A 210 9.59 -1.66 3.57
C LYS A 210 8.89 -2.30 2.37
N LEU A 211 8.78 -3.62 2.40
CA LEU A 211 8.14 -4.42 1.34
C LEU A 211 6.68 -4.03 1.05
N TRP A 212 6.01 -3.23 1.89
CA TRP A 212 4.58 -2.90 1.73
C TRP A 212 4.25 -1.43 1.99
N ASP A 213 4.89 -0.79 2.97
CA ASP A 213 4.78 0.66 3.24
C ASP A 213 5.73 1.46 2.32
N GLY A 214 5.46 1.44 1.02
CA GLY A 214 6.22 2.28 0.08
C GLY A 214 6.33 1.75 -1.35
N LYS A 215 5.96 0.49 -1.62
CA LYS A 215 5.99 -0.07 -2.99
C LYS A 215 5.07 0.66 -3.95
N TYR A 216 3.93 1.13 -3.47
CA TYR A 216 2.94 1.80 -4.29
C TYR A 216 2.76 3.25 -3.83
N SER A 217 2.43 4.14 -4.75
CA SER A 217 2.09 5.53 -4.46
C SER A 217 0.98 6.02 -5.37
N VAL A 218 0.13 6.92 -4.85
CA VAL A 218 -0.97 7.52 -5.59
C VAL A 218 -0.51 8.85 -6.18
N ALA A 219 -0.55 8.98 -7.50
CA ALA A 219 -0.30 10.21 -8.24
C ALA A 219 -1.62 10.98 -8.40
N GLN A 220 -1.80 12.05 -7.62
CA GLN A 220 -3.05 12.83 -7.60
C GLN A 220 -3.36 13.48 -8.95
N ASP A 221 -2.35 13.87 -9.71
CA ASP A 221 -2.50 14.51 -11.03
C ASP A 221 -3.07 13.57 -12.10
N MET A 222 -3.02 12.25 -11.86
CA MET A 222 -3.45 11.22 -12.82
C MET A 222 -4.81 10.60 -12.47
N ILE A 223 -5.50 11.12 -11.45
CA ILE A 223 -6.82 10.64 -11.04
C ILE A 223 -7.86 11.25 -11.98
N PRO A 224 -8.64 10.44 -12.72
CA PRO A 224 -9.63 11.03 -13.59
C PRO A 224 -10.86 11.50 -12.81
N VAL A 225 -11.47 12.60 -13.26
CA VAL A 225 -12.56 13.35 -12.55
C VAL A 225 -13.75 12.48 -12.12
N HIS A 226 -13.97 11.33 -12.76
CA HIS A 226 -15.00 10.36 -12.36
C HIS A 226 -14.72 9.65 -11.01
N ILE A 227 -13.48 9.65 -10.50
CA ILE A 227 -13.09 9.01 -9.23
C ILE A 227 -12.80 10.13 -8.24
N ASN A 228 -13.80 10.45 -7.42
CA ASN A 228 -13.73 11.51 -6.42
C ASN A 228 -13.75 10.98 -4.99
N GLY A 229 -13.37 11.84 -4.04
CA GLY A 229 -13.43 11.56 -2.60
C GLY A 229 -12.44 10.49 -2.16
N ASP A 230 -12.93 9.52 -1.38
CA ASP A 230 -12.12 8.46 -0.76
C ASP A 230 -11.87 7.25 -1.68
N MET A 231 -12.49 7.25 -2.87
CA MET A 231 -12.42 6.15 -3.83
C MET A 231 -11.00 5.81 -4.31
N PRO A 232 -10.13 6.79 -4.69
CA PRO A 232 -8.76 6.47 -5.11
C PRO A 232 -7.98 5.75 -4.01
N TRP A 233 -8.19 6.19 -2.75
CA TRP A 233 -7.54 5.59 -1.59
C TRP A 233 -8.04 4.16 -1.33
N LYS A 234 -9.35 3.92 -1.43
CA LYS A 234 -9.92 2.57 -1.33
C LYS A 234 -9.41 1.64 -2.42
N ILE A 235 -9.38 2.09 -3.68
CA ILE A 235 -8.83 1.29 -4.80
C ILE A 235 -7.36 0.92 -4.53
N TYR A 236 -6.57 1.89 -4.06
CA TYR A 236 -5.19 1.65 -3.65
C TYR A 236 -5.09 0.59 -2.55
N GLN A 237 -5.90 0.69 -1.50
CA GLN A 237 -5.92 -0.27 -0.39
C GLN A 237 -6.33 -1.67 -0.83
N ILE A 238 -7.33 -1.81 -1.71
CA ILE A 238 -7.82 -3.11 -2.20
C ILE A 238 -6.68 -3.87 -2.89
N GLY A 239 -6.05 -3.27 -3.90
CA GLY A 239 -5.02 -3.99 -4.65
C GLY A 239 -3.74 -4.20 -3.83
N ARG A 240 -3.42 -3.30 -2.88
CA ARG A 240 -2.35 -3.54 -1.89
C ARG A 240 -2.66 -4.78 -1.05
N SER A 241 -3.87 -4.89 -0.53
CA SER A 241 -4.34 -6.01 0.29
C SER A 241 -4.40 -7.32 -0.49
N LEU A 242 -4.84 -7.29 -1.75
CA LEU A 242 -4.84 -8.47 -2.64
C LEU A 242 -3.43 -8.93 -3.00
N ASN A 243 -2.54 -8.00 -3.33
CA ASN A 243 -1.15 -8.36 -3.59
C ASN A 243 -0.49 -8.97 -2.34
N PHE A 244 -0.82 -8.43 -1.16
CA PHE A 244 -0.41 -9.00 0.12
C PHE A 244 -0.96 -10.42 0.34
N LEU A 245 -2.25 -10.66 0.09
CA LEU A 245 -2.85 -12.00 0.16
C LEU A 245 -2.19 -13.00 -0.79
N ARG A 246 -1.88 -12.58 -2.02
CA ARG A 246 -1.26 -13.46 -3.01
C ARG A 246 0.19 -13.79 -2.65
N VAL A 247 1.03 -12.78 -2.40
CA VAL A 247 2.48 -12.97 -2.28
C VAL A 247 2.87 -13.39 -0.86
N ALA A 248 2.26 -12.77 0.16
CA ALA A 248 2.66 -13.00 1.55
C ALA A 248 1.86 -14.14 2.19
N CYS A 249 0.58 -14.31 1.82
CA CYS A 249 -0.26 -15.36 2.36
C CYS A 249 -0.40 -16.59 1.45
N ASP A 250 0.18 -16.60 0.24
CA ASP A 250 0.04 -17.70 -0.74
C ASP A 250 -1.44 -18.09 -1.02
N ASP A 251 -2.37 -17.14 -0.88
CA ASP A 251 -3.83 -17.35 -1.07
C ASP A 251 -4.26 -17.03 -2.51
N GLY A 252 -3.36 -17.26 -3.48
CA GLY A 252 -3.59 -16.94 -4.89
C GLY A 252 -4.74 -17.74 -5.52
N LYS A 253 -5.11 -18.89 -4.94
CA LYS A 253 -6.24 -19.71 -5.40
C LYS A 253 -7.57 -19.03 -5.17
N TRP A 254 -7.78 -18.44 -4.00
CA TRP A 254 -9.00 -17.68 -3.72
C TRP A 254 -9.12 -16.46 -4.64
N VAL A 255 -8.00 -15.76 -4.88
CA VAL A 255 -7.94 -14.62 -5.80
C VAL A 255 -8.31 -15.06 -7.24
N ALA A 256 -7.78 -16.19 -7.71
CA ALA A 256 -8.08 -16.74 -9.03
C ALA A 256 -9.53 -17.24 -9.16
N GLU A 257 -10.12 -17.78 -8.08
CA GLU A 257 -11.52 -18.23 -8.03
C GLU A 257 -12.53 -17.07 -8.08
N GLN A 258 -12.14 -15.84 -7.70
CA GLN A 258 -12.98 -14.66 -7.86
C GLN A 258 -13.19 -14.27 -9.34
N GLY A 259 -12.34 -14.77 -10.23
CA GLY A 259 -12.49 -14.75 -11.70
C GLY A 259 -12.42 -13.37 -12.35
N PRO A 260 -12.10 -13.30 -13.65
CA PRO A 260 -12.14 -12.04 -14.40
C PRO A 260 -13.61 -11.63 -14.57
N ARG A 261 -14.02 -10.56 -13.91
CA ARG A 261 -15.33 -9.94 -14.13
C ARG A 261 -15.31 -9.10 -15.41
N THR A 262 -15.04 -9.73 -16.54
CA THR A 262 -15.03 -9.10 -17.88
C THR A 262 -16.39 -8.50 -18.25
N GLN A 263 -17.47 -8.90 -17.58
CA GLN A 263 -18.82 -8.34 -17.77
C GLN A 263 -19.01 -6.95 -17.15
N LEU A 264 -18.06 -6.44 -16.36
CA LEU A 264 -18.20 -5.13 -15.69
C LEU A 264 -17.78 -3.94 -16.56
N THR A 265 -17.10 -4.12 -17.69
CA THR A 265 -16.55 -3.00 -18.47
C THR A 265 -17.61 -2.06 -19.04
N GLU A 266 -18.83 -2.55 -19.32
CA GLU A 266 -19.93 -1.70 -19.79
C GLU A 266 -20.66 -0.97 -18.64
N ASP A 267 -20.73 -1.59 -17.46
CA ASP A 267 -21.38 -1.01 -16.26
C ASP A 267 -20.49 0.01 -15.55
N LEU A 268 -19.17 -0.07 -15.67
CA LEU A 268 -18.19 0.84 -15.03
C LEU A 268 -18.17 2.26 -15.62
N ALA A 269 -18.91 2.49 -16.71
CA ALA A 269 -19.14 3.82 -17.25
C ALA A 269 -20.00 4.70 -16.35
N ASP A 270 -20.82 4.10 -15.48
CA ASP A 270 -21.59 4.82 -14.47
C ASP A 270 -20.75 4.98 -13.18
N PRO A 271 -20.46 6.23 -12.74
CA PRO A 271 -19.72 6.48 -11.51
C PRO A 271 -20.31 5.76 -10.29
N GLY A 272 -21.65 5.63 -10.22
CA GLY A 272 -22.31 4.95 -9.10
C GLY A 272 -22.14 3.43 -9.11
N ALA A 273 -22.06 2.81 -10.28
CA ALA A 273 -21.80 1.37 -10.41
C ALA A 273 -20.35 1.05 -10.03
N LEU A 274 -19.40 1.89 -10.45
CA LEU A 274 -18.00 1.79 -10.03
C LEU A 274 -17.85 1.91 -8.52
N GLU A 275 -18.53 2.88 -7.89
CA GLU A 275 -18.53 3.05 -6.44
C GLU A 275 -18.98 1.77 -5.72
N ARG A 276 -20.17 1.26 -6.06
CA ARG A 276 -20.70 0.02 -5.48
C ARG A 276 -19.77 -1.18 -5.68
N PHE A 277 -19.12 -1.28 -6.83
CA PHE A 277 -18.18 -2.35 -7.13
C PHE A 277 -16.92 -2.27 -6.24
N VAL A 278 -16.35 -1.08 -6.07
CA VAL A 278 -15.16 -0.86 -5.23
C VAL A 278 -15.49 -1.14 -3.76
N TYR A 279 -16.59 -0.62 -3.23
CA TYR A 279 -16.98 -0.88 -1.83
C TYR A 279 -17.25 -2.36 -1.58
N ARG A 280 -17.98 -3.04 -2.46
CA ARG A 280 -18.22 -4.49 -2.34
C ARG A 280 -16.92 -5.28 -2.35
N SER A 281 -16.01 -4.94 -3.24
CA SER A 281 -14.71 -5.61 -3.36
C SER A 281 -13.83 -5.32 -2.14
N SER A 282 -13.85 -4.09 -1.62
CA SER A 282 -13.17 -3.69 -0.38
C SER A 282 -13.63 -4.52 0.81
N SER A 283 -14.93 -4.59 1.07
CA SER A 283 -15.46 -5.35 2.19
C SER A 283 -15.13 -6.84 2.08
N MET A 284 -15.26 -7.42 0.88
CA MET A 284 -14.96 -8.83 0.62
C MET A 284 -13.48 -9.17 0.82
N VAL A 285 -12.57 -8.36 0.24
CA VAL A 285 -11.12 -8.55 0.39
C VAL A 285 -10.72 -8.37 1.85
N ASN A 286 -11.27 -7.37 2.54
CA ASN A 286 -10.94 -7.10 3.93
C ASN A 286 -11.44 -8.20 4.87
N GLU A 287 -12.66 -8.73 4.66
CA GLU A 287 -13.18 -9.86 5.42
C GLU A 287 -12.29 -11.11 5.24
N ARG A 288 -11.93 -11.44 4.00
CA ARG A 288 -11.02 -12.55 3.72
C ARG A 288 -9.66 -12.34 4.36
N LEU A 289 -9.09 -11.15 4.23
CA LEU A 289 -7.79 -10.81 4.79
C LEU A 289 -7.75 -10.93 6.30
N MET A 290 -8.79 -10.44 6.96
CA MET A 290 -8.94 -10.58 8.41
C MET A 290 -9.09 -12.04 8.83
N HIS A 291 -9.90 -12.83 8.12
CA HIS A 291 -10.01 -14.27 8.36
C HIS A 291 -8.66 -14.99 8.20
N VAL A 292 -7.88 -14.67 7.15
CA VAL A 292 -6.56 -15.27 6.94
C VAL A 292 -5.58 -14.86 8.04
N LEU A 293 -5.52 -13.58 8.40
CA LEU A 293 -4.61 -13.10 9.44
C LEU A 293 -4.97 -13.60 10.85
N MET A 294 -6.26 -13.67 11.18
CA MET A 294 -6.73 -14.10 12.50
C MET A 294 -6.73 -15.61 12.65
N ASP A 295 -7.22 -16.36 11.66
CA ASP A 295 -7.40 -17.80 11.81
C ASP A 295 -6.18 -18.59 11.38
N ARG A 296 -5.57 -18.25 10.24
CA ARG A 296 -4.39 -18.98 9.73
C ARG A 296 -3.11 -18.53 10.42
N PHE A 297 -2.87 -17.21 10.47
CA PHE A 297 -1.63 -16.66 11.04
C PHE A 297 -1.74 -16.29 12.52
N GLN A 298 -2.90 -16.52 13.15
CA GLN A 298 -3.08 -16.32 14.60
C GLN A 298 -2.54 -14.97 15.09
N LEU A 299 -2.81 -13.87 14.37
CA LEU A 299 -2.28 -12.54 14.70
C LEU A 299 -2.51 -12.17 16.17
N MET A 300 -3.71 -12.42 16.68
CA MET A 300 -4.01 -12.20 18.10
C MET A 300 -3.22 -13.10 19.04
N GLY A 301 -2.93 -14.34 18.62
CA GLY A 301 -2.04 -15.26 19.34
C GLY A 301 -0.62 -14.69 19.44
N HIS A 302 -0.06 -14.19 18.34
CA HIS A 302 1.26 -13.53 18.36
C HIS A 302 1.27 -12.27 19.22
N MET A 303 0.22 -11.45 19.22
CA MET A 303 0.11 -10.27 20.10
C MET A 303 0.04 -10.67 21.58
N GLN A 304 -0.70 -11.71 21.91
CA GLN A 304 -0.73 -12.26 23.26
C GLN A 304 0.65 -12.85 23.64
N ALA A 305 1.35 -13.49 22.72
CA ALA A 305 2.70 -14.00 22.96
C ALA A 305 3.70 -12.86 23.21
N LEU A 306 3.62 -11.75 22.46
CA LEU A 306 4.42 -10.54 22.72
C LEU A 306 4.16 -10.01 24.12
N ARG A 307 2.90 -9.92 24.54
CA ARG A 307 2.54 -9.50 25.89
C ARG A 307 3.06 -10.48 26.97
N ARG A 308 2.82 -11.78 26.79
CA ARG A 308 3.22 -12.84 27.75
C ARG A 308 4.74 -12.92 27.94
N TYR A 309 5.49 -12.84 26.85
CA TYR A 309 6.92 -13.16 26.83
C TYR A 309 7.83 -11.95 26.73
N LEU A 310 7.46 -10.92 25.96
CA LEU A 310 8.30 -9.73 25.78
C LEU A 310 8.01 -8.67 26.83
N LEU A 311 6.76 -8.57 27.30
CA LEU A 311 6.41 -7.71 28.45
C LEU A 311 6.47 -8.44 29.80
N LEU A 312 6.96 -9.69 29.81
CA LEU A 312 7.23 -10.50 31.00
C LEU A 312 6.03 -10.72 31.94
N GLU A 313 4.82 -10.81 31.39
CA GLU A 313 3.63 -11.12 32.18
C GLU A 313 3.66 -12.55 32.75
N GLN A 314 4.23 -13.52 32.00
CA GLN A 314 4.42 -14.87 32.52
C GLN A 314 5.57 -14.92 33.54
N GLY A 315 5.19 -14.97 34.82
CA GLY A 315 6.11 -14.99 35.95
C GLY A 315 7.01 -16.24 36.00
N ASP A 316 6.50 -17.41 35.65
CA ASP A 316 7.26 -18.67 35.67
C ASP A 316 8.38 -18.68 34.62
N PHE A 317 8.08 -18.25 33.40
CA PHE A 317 9.07 -18.10 32.33
C PHE A 317 10.11 -17.02 32.67
N SER A 318 9.67 -15.84 33.12
CA SER A 318 10.60 -14.75 33.44
C SER A 318 11.56 -15.12 34.57
N LEU A 319 11.10 -15.85 35.59
CA LEU A 319 11.96 -16.37 36.67
C LEU A 319 12.97 -17.40 36.14
N ALA A 320 12.53 -18.41 35.39
CA ALA A 320 13.40 -19.42 34.80
C ALA A 320 14.46 -18.79 33.85
N LEU A 321 14.06 -17.76 33.11
CA LEU A 321 14.95 -17.02 32.22
C LEU A 321 15.98 -16.21 33.01
N VAL A 322 15.61 -15.52 34.07
CA VAL A 322 16.57 -14.78 34.91
C VAL A 322 17.55 -15.73 35.59
N GLU A 323 17.11 -16.89 36.09
CA GLU A 323 17.99 -17.89 36.70
C GLU A 323 19.00 -18.49 35.72
N THR A 324 18.54 -18.85 34.52
CA THR A 324 19.43 -19.36 33.46
C THR A 324 20.42 -18.30 32.99
N LEU A 325 19.99 -17.04 32.84
CA LEU A 325 20.88 -15.92 32.51
C LEU A 325 21.90 -15.63 33.62
N ASP A 326 21.52 -15.69 34.89
CA ASP A 326 22.44 -15.52 36.03
C ASP A 326 23.47 -16.64 36.08
N ASN A 327 23.07 -17.88 35.77
CA ASN A 327 23.98 -19.01 35.70
C ASN A 327 24.96 -18.89 34.52
N LEU A 328 24.48 -18.43 33.36
CA LEU A 328 25.34 -18.07 32.24
C LEU A 328 26.30 -16.95 32.62
N ARG A 329 25.83 -15.88 33.29
CA ARG A 329 26.68 -14.79 33.78
C ARG A 329 27.78 -15.31 34.69
N LYS A 330 27.46 -16.14 35.68
CA LYS A 330 28.45 -16.76 36.58
C LYS A 330 29.44 -17.63 35.81
N ARG A 331 29.00 -18.38 34.80
CA ARG A 331 29.88 -19.15 33.91
C ARG A 331 30.80 -18.26 33.08
N MET A 332 30.27 -17.21 32.46
CA MET A 332 31.03 -16.27 31.63
C MET A 332 32.08 -15.52 32.46
N ALA A 333 31.72 -15.04 33.66
CA ALA A 333 32.64 -14.39 34.59
C ALA A 333 33.82 -15.29 35.03
N ARG A 334 33.65 -16.62 34.96
CA ARG A 334 34.69 -17.61 35.30
C ARG A 334 35.53 -18.06 34.11
N SER A 335 35.03 -17.89 32.88
CA SER A 335 35.60 -18.53 31.68
C SER A 335 36.48 -17.59 30.85
N TYR A 336 36.10 -16.32 30.66
CA TYR A 336 36.87 -15.38 29.81
C TYR A 336 36.69 -13.93 30.27
N GLY A 337 37.77 -13.14 30.21
CA GLY A 337 37.70 -11.68 30.35
C GLY A 337 36.65 -11.07 29.42
N LEU A 338 35.88 -10.11 29.95
CA LEU A 338 34.60 -9.56 29.49
C LEU A 338 34.43 -9.13 28.01
N SER A 339 35.47 -9.16 27.17
CA SER A 339 35.48 -8.41 25.89
C SER A 339 35.30 -9.27 24.61
N GLY A 340 35.59 -10.57 24.64
CA GLY A 340 35.65 -11.38 23.40
C GLY A 340 34.38 -12.15 23.00
N TYR A 341 33.43 -12.37 23.92
CA TYR A 341 32.36 -13.37 23.72
C TYR A 341 31.17 -12.86 22.89
N ALA A 342 30.94 -11.54 22.90
CA ALA A 342 29.75 -10.93 22.29
C ALA A 342 29.78 -10.86 20.76
N LYS A 343 30.95 -10.98 20.11
CA LYS A 343 31.08 -10.74 18.66
C LYS A 343 30.86 -11.96 17.75
N ASP A 344 31.10 -13.20 18.18
CA ASP A 344 31.01 -14.36 17.26
C ASP A 344 30.49 -15.69 17.86
N LYS A 345 30.33 -15.84 19.19
CA LYS A 345 30.00 -17.15 19.82
C LYS A 345 28.89 -17.14 20.89
N GLY A 346 28.32 -15.98 21.23
CA GLY A 346 27.28 -15.88 22.27
C GLY A 346 25.86 -16.32 21.84
N GLY A 347 25.57 -16.35 20.54
CA GLY A 347 24.26 -16.75 19.99
C GLY A 347 23.78 -18.15 20.41
N PRO A 348 24.57 -19.23 20.21
CA PRO A 348 24.14 -20.58 20.56
C PRO A 348 23.95 -20.80 22.06
N ASP A 349 24.78 -20.18 22.91
CA ASP A 349 24.62 -20.29 24.37
C ASP A 349 23.37 -19.58 24.88
N LEU A 350 23.03 -18.42 24.30
CA LEU A 350 21.79 -17.72 24.60
C LEU A 350 20.57 -18.49 24.10
N SER A 351 20.62 -19.04 22.89
CA SER A 351 19.56 -19.90 22.38
C SER A 351 19.37 -21.12 23.28
N ALA A 352 20.45 -21.76 23.73
CA ALA A 352 20.39 -22.88 24.66
C ALA A 352 19.81 -22.49 26.03
N ALA A 353 20.16 -21.31 26.56
CA ALA A 353 19.57 -20.81 27.80
C ALA A 353 18.09 -20.49 27.66
N LEU A 354 17.68 -19.88 26.53
CA LEU A 354 16.27 -19.65 26.23
C LEU A 354 15.51 -20.97 26.14
N THR A 355 16.04 -21.96 25.41
CA THR A 355 15.43 -23.30 25.33
C THR A 355 15.35 -23.98 26.70
N SER A 356 16.37 -23.83 27.54
CA SER A 356 16.36 -24.35 28.92
C SER A 356 15.29 -23.65 29.76
N ALA A 357 15.11 -22.33 29.62
CA ALA A 357 14.09 -21.58 30.34
C ALA A 357 12.68 -21.95 29.87
N ILE A 358 12.47 -22.14 28.56
CA ILE A 358 11.20 -22.59 27.98
C ILE A 358 10.81 -23.97 28.50
N ARG A 359 11.77 -24.91 28.56
CA ARG A 359 11.53 -26.27 29.11
C ARG A 359 11.25 -26.29 30.60
N ALA A 360 11.77 -25.31 31.34
CA ALA A 360 11.56 -25.19 32.77
C ALA A 360 10.23 -24.50 33.14
N SER A 361 9.51 -23.92 32.16
CA SER A 361 8.28 -23.17 32.38
C SER A 361 7.10 -23.76 31.60
N ASN A 362 5.90 -23.22 31.82
CA ASN A 362 4.71 -23.61 31.04
C ASN A 362 4.76 -23.13 29.58
N ALA A 363 5.77 -22.34 29.20
CA ALA A 363 5.99 -21.90 27.83
C ALA A 363 6.25 -23.08 26.86
N GLN A 364 6.64 -24.26 27.37
CA GLN A 364 6.81 -25.47 26.56
C GLN A 364 5.52 -25.95 25.87
N TYR A 365 4.35 -25.55 26.38
CA TYR A 365 3.05 -25.95 25.83
C TYR A 365 2.51 -24.96 24.78
N GLU A 366 3.20 -23.84 24.53
CA GLU A 366 2.82 -22.94 23.45
C GLU A 366 3.07 -23.58 22.07
N PRO A 367 2.31 -23.17 21.04
CA PRO A 367 2.58 -23.54 19.67
C PRO A 367 4.04 -23.28 19.26
N SER A 368 4.61 -24.23 18.51
CA SER A 368 6.01 -24.19 18.07
C SER A 368 6.38 -22.91 17.29
N GLU A 369 5.40 -22.29 16.63
CA GLU A 369 5.56 -21.04 15.88
C GLU A 369 5.92 -19.86 16.80
N PHE A 370 5.28 -19.76 17.96
CA PHE A 370 5.56 -18.70 18.94
C PHE A 370 6.92 -18.90 19.60
N ILE A 371 7.28 -20.15 19.87
CA ILE A 371 8.58 -20.50 20.44
C ILE A 371 9.71 -20.21 19.46
N ALA A 372 9.55 -20.57 18.18
CA ALA A 372 10.54 -20.34 17.14
C ALA A 372 10.78 -18.84 16.85
N ALA A 373 9.76 -18.01 17.07
CA ALA A 373 9.84 -16.57 16.93
C ALA A 373 10.67 -15.91 18.05
N MET A 374 10.76 -16.51 19.24
CA MET A 374 11.50 -15.93 20.35
C MET A 374 13.01 -16.14 20.22
N ARG A 375 13.78 -15.05 20.30
CA ARG A 375 15.25 -15.09 20.28
C ARG A 375 15.85 -14.14 21.31
N LEU A 376 16.92 -14.57 21.98
CA LEU A 376 17.73 -13.70 22.82
C LEU A 376 18.84 -13.07 21.99
N LEU A 377 18.99 -11.75 22.07
CA LEU A 377 20.07 -11.01 21.42
C LEU A 377 20.91 -10.27 22.47
N PHE A 378 22.22 -10.24 22.25
CA PHE A 378 23.11 -9.26 22.87
C PHE A 378 23.11 -7.97 22.06
N ARG A 379 23.21 -6.82 22.73
CA ARG A 379 23.54 -5.56 22.05
C ARG A 379 24.92 -5.68 21.43
N THR A 380 25.00 -5.79 20.11
CA THR A 380 26.23 -5.55 19.37
C THR A 380 26.42 -4.04 19.26
N SER A 381 27.66 -3.60 19.44
CA SER A 381 28.11 -2.20 19.41
C SER A 381 28.01 -1.61 17.99
N GLU A 382 26.80 -1.53 17.41
CA GLU A 382 26.53 -0.84 16.15
C GLU A 382 25.70 0.45 16.35
N ASP A 383 25.06 0.65 17.51
CA ASP A 383 24.24 1.83 17.83
C ASP A 383 25.01 3.02 18.46
N GLY A 384 26.34 3.09 18.33
CA GLY A 384 27.16 4.25 18.75
C GLY A 384 27.16 4.60 20.25
N ALA A 385 26.53 3.79 21.11
CA ALA A 385 26.49 3.98 22.56
C ALA A 385 27.59 3.18 23.26
N GLU A 386 28.16 3.75 24.33
CA GLU A 386 29.24 3.14 25.12
C GLU A 386 28.94 1.67 25.49
N PRO A 387 29.97 0.79 25.46
CA PRO A 387 29.82 -0.60 25.88
C PRO A 387 29.39 -0.62 27.34
N ALA A 388 28.26 -1.28 27.64
CA ALA A 388 27.78 -1.35 29.01
C ALA A 388 28.80 -2.09 29.86
N ALA A 389 29.03 -1.62 31.09
CA ALA A 389 30.00 -2.17 32.03
C ALA A 389 29.72 -3.64 32.44
N SER A 390 28.59 -4.23 32.04
CA SER A 390 28.24 -5.63 32.31
C SER A 390 27.50 -6.29 31.16
N VAL A 391 28.03 -7.43 30.67
CA VAL A 391 27.42 -8.33 29.66
C VAL A 391 25.97 -8.71 29.98
N SER A 392 25.61 -8.67 31.27
CA SER A 392 24.24 -8.91 31.72
C SER A 392 23.29 -7.86 31.16
N ASP A 393 23.62 -6.58 31.27
CA ASP A 393 22.70 -5.46 31.00
C ASP A 393 22.41 -5.23 29.51
N ASP A 394 23.13 -5.93 28.64
CA ASP A 394 23.03 -5.89 27.19
C ASP A 394 22.16 -7.02 26.59
N VAL A 395 21.54 -7.88 27.40
CA VAL A 395 20.65 -8.95 26.92
C VAL A 395 19.22 -8.45 26.79
N SER A 396 18.60 -8.65 25.62
CA SER A 396 17.17 -8.46 25.39
C SER A 396 16.55 -9.68 24.68
N ILE A 397 15.30 -9.97 25.03
CA ILE A 397 14.43 -10.85 24.24
C ILE A 397 13.97 -10.06 23.02
N THR A 398 13.99 -10.70 21.87
CA THR A 398 13.45 -10.21 20.61
C THR A 398 12.49 -11.24 20.06
N TYR A 399 11.48 -10.75 19.37
CA TYR A 399 10.46 -11.59 18.75
C TYR A 399 10.56 -11.39 17.24
N VAL A 400 11.06 -12.40 16.53
CA VAL A 400 11.24 -12.37 15.09
C VAL A 400 9.98 -12.94 14.45
N LEU A 401 9.18 -12.06 13.87
CA LEU A 401 7.98 -12.46 13.14
C LEU A 401 8.38 -13.04 11.79
N ALA A 402 7.76 -14.17 11.43
CA ALA A 402 7.84 -14.67 10.06
C ALA A 402 6.96 -13.83 9.13
N GLU A 403 7.25 -13.85 7.84
CA GLU A 403 6.30 -13.37 6.83
C GLU A 403 5.03 -14.23 6.93
N PRO A 404 3.82 -13.62 6.91
CA PRO A 404 3.47 -12.26 6.51
C PRO A 404 3.25 -11.27 7.67
N LEU A 405 3.60 -11.62 8.91
CA LEU A 405 3.31 -10.78 10.09
C LEU A 405 4.31 -9.63 10.28
N ASP A 406 5.56 -9.80 9.82
CA ASP A 406 6.61 -8.74 9.85
C ASP A 406 6.17 -7.47 9.08
N SER A 407 5.27 -7.61 8.10
CA SER A 407 4.75 -6.46 7.37
C SER A 407 3.57 -5.77 8.02
N VAL A 408 2.82 -6.48 8.87
CA VAL A 408 1.69 -5.89 9.61
C VAL A 408 2.21 -5.11 10.82
N ILE A 409 3.24 -5.66 11.49
CA ILE A 409 3.86 -5.06 12.67
C ILE A 409 5.12 -4.31 12.24
N PRO A 410 5.16 -2.97 12.29
CA PRO A 410 6.32 -2.22 11.86
C PRO A 410 7.55 -2.58 12.71
N ARG A 411 8.72 -2.73 12.05
CA ARG A 411 10.00 -2.97 12.75
C ARG A 411 10.34 -1.90 13.78
N LYS A 412 9.90 -0.66 13.56
CA LYS A 412 10.03 0.44 14.55
C LYS A 412 9.34 0.08 15.87
N THR A 413 8.17 -0.51 15.79
CA THR A 413 7.39 -0.95 16.95
C THR A 413 8.09 -2.10 17.68
N MET A 414 8.67 -3.05 16.93
CA MET A 414 9.48 -4.15 17.51
C MET A 414 10.76 -3.66 18.21
N ARG A 415 11.38 -2.58 17.71
CA ARG A 415 12.52 -1.93 18.38
C ARG A 415 12.10 -1.31 19.71
N ARG A 416 10.99 -0.58 19.75
CA ARG A 416 10.43 -0.01 21.00
C ARG A 416 10.12 -1.11 22.01
N TYR A 417 9.50 -2.20 21.57
CA TYR A 417 9.29 -3.38 22.40
C TYR A 417 10.58 -3.94 23.00
N SER A 418 11.65 -4.00 22.21
CA SER A 418 12.96 -4.50 22.68
C SER A 418 13.57 -3.58 23.74
N GLU A 419 13.37 -2.26 23.62
CA GLU A 419 13.78 -1.26 24.62
C GLU A 419 12.98 -1.38 25.92
N ILE A 420 11.65 -1.53 25.83
CA ILE A 420 10.77 -1.76 26.98
C ILE A 420 11.18 -3.06 27.69
N ASN A 421 11.34 -4.16 26.94
CA ASN A 421 11.75 -5.43 27.50
C ASN A 421 13.12 -5.35 28.20
N ARG A 422 14.07 -4.56 27.68
CA ARG A 422 15.37 -4.36 28.33
C ARG A 422 15.20 -3.74 29.72
N PHE A 423 14.34 -2.72 29.84
CA PHE A 423 14.02 -2.11 31.13
C PHE A 423 13.34 -3.10 32.08
N LEU A 424 12.34 -3.84 31.60
CA LEU A 424 11.60 -4.82 32.40
C LEU A 424 12.50 -5.98 32.88
N LEU A 425 13.41 -6.49 32.02
CA LEU A 425 14.38 -7.51 32.40
C LEU A 425 15.36 -7.02 33.46
N LYS A 426 15.82 -5.76 33.38
CA LYS A 426 16.66 -5.16 34.43
C LYS A 426 15.91 -5.12 35.74
N LEU A 427 14.64 -4.69 35.73
CA LEU A 427 13.79 -4.65 36.91
C LEU A 427 13.60 -6.05 37.53
N LYS A 428 13.35 -7.08 36.70
CA LYS A 428 13.19 -8.48 37.14
C LYS A 428 14.47 -9.08 37.73
N ARG A 429 15.65 -8.70 37.21
CA ARG A 429 16.93 -9.14 37.79
C ARG A 429 17.22 -8.51 39.15
N VAL A 430 16.85 -7.24 39.34
CA VAL A 430 16.98 -6.59 40.65
C VAL A 430 16.06 -7.28 41.66
N GLU A 431 14.83 -7.58 41.28
CA GLU A 431 13.90 -8.37 42.11
C GLU A 431 14.49 -9.74 42.49
N HIS A 432 15.04 -10.48 41.51
CA HIS A 432 15.67 -11.77 41.77
C HIS A 432 16.90 -11.64 42.69
N SER A 433 17.73 -10.62 42.48
CA SER A 433 18.91 -10.35 43.31
C SER A 433 18.54 -9.97 44.74
N LEU A 434 17.51 -9.16 44.93
CA LEU A 434 16.96 -8.81 46.25
C LEU A 434 16.36 -10.04 46.94
N SER A 435 15.69 -10.90 46.18
CA SER A 435 15.14 -12.16 46.71
C SER A 435 16.24 -13.12 47.18
N GLN A 436 17.32 -13.24 46.40
CA GLN A 436 18.50 -14.01 46.81
C GLN A 436 19.19 -13.38 48.03
N LEU A 437 19.31 -12.06 48.09
CA LEU A 437 19.91 -11.35 49.22
C LEU A 437 19.09 -11.58 50.50
N TRP A 438 17.77 -11.45 50.42
CA TRP A 438 16.84 -11.73 51.50
C TRP A 438 16.97 -13.17 52.00
N GLN A 439 17.00 -14.15 51.10
CA GLN A 439 17.21 -15.56 51.45
C GLN A 439 18.54 -15.79 52.17
N ARG A 440 19.63 -15.15 51.71
CA ARG A 440 20.96 -15.24 52.35
C ARG A 440 20.98 -14.58 53.71
N GLN A 441 20.38 -13.40 53.86
CA GLN A 441 20.29 -12.69 55.14
C GLN A 441 19.47 -13.49 56.15
N MET A 442 18.31 -14.00 55.76
CA MET A 442 17.48 -14.85 56.62
C MET A 442 18.19 -16.16 57.00
N GLY A 443 18.95 -16.76 56.07
CA GLY A 443 19.79 -17.92 56.35
C GLY A 443 20.91 -17.61 57.34
N ALA A 444 21.61 -16.50 57.16
CA ALA A 444 22.68 -16.03 58.03
C ALA A 444 22.16 -15.64 59.43
N ALA A 445 21.03 -14.94 59.52
CA ALA A 445 20.38 -14.57 60.77
C ALA A 445 19.95 -15.81 61.56
N ARG A 446 19.35 -16.81 60.90
CA ARG A 446 19.01 -18.10 61.54
C ARG A 446 20.24 -18.87 62.00
N ALA A 447 21.31 -18.89 61.21
CA ALA A 447 22.57 -19.53 61.59
C ALA A 447 23.22 -18.83 62.79
N ALA A 448 23.22 -17.50 62.83
CA ALA A 448 23.74 -16.69 63.94
C ALA A 448 22.91 -16.88 65.22
N LEU A 449 21.57 -16.97 65.11
CA LEU A 449 20.69 -17.31 66.23
C LEU A 449 21.00 -18.70 66.80
N ARG A 450 21.13 -19.71 65.92
CA ARG A 450 21.48 -21.08 66.30
C ARG A 450 22.87 -21.18 66.94
N ASP A 451 23.87 -20.46 66.43
CA ASP A 451 25.20 -20.40 67.04
C ASP A 451 25.15 -19.72 68.41
N SER A 452 24.34 -18.67 68.58
CA SER A 452 24.14 -18.02 69.88
C SER A 452 23.44 -18.92 70.92
N GLU A 453 22.52 -19.79 70.48
CA GLU A 453 21.87 -20.80 71.32
C GLU A 453 22.82 -21.95 71.70
N LEU A 454 23.62 -22.43 70.74
CA LEU A 454 24.67 -23.44 70.98
C LEU A 454 25.74 -22.91 71.94
N ARG A 455 26.13 -21.63 71.80
CA ARG A 455 27.05 -20.95 72.73
C ARG A 455 26.43 -20.71 74.10
N ARG A 456 25.13 -20.40 74.20
CA ARG A 456 24.40 -20.37 75.49
C ARG A 456 24.39 -21.75 76.17
N ARG A 457 24.16 -22.84 75.42
CA ARG A 457 24.25 -24.20 75.93
C ARG A 457 25.67 -24.59 76.36
N ARG A 458 26.71 -24.14 75.65
CA ARG A 458 28.12 -24.33 76.07
C ARG A 458 28.51 -23.47 77.28
N LYS A 459 27.91 -22.29 77.48
CA LYS A 459 28.10 -21.44 78.67
C LYS A 459 27.62 -22.11 79.96
N SER A 460 26.62 -23.00 79.89
CA SER A 460 26.25 -23.90 80.99
C SER A 460 27.42 -24.79 81.45
N ASN A 461 28.45 -24.97 80.62
CA ASN A 461 29.64 -25.79 80.89
C ASN A 461 30.93 -24.96 81.08
N GLY A 462 30.85 -23.66 81.38
CA GLY A 462 31.91 -22.98 82.16
C GLY A 462 33.06 -22.25 81.46
N ILE A 463 32.97 -21.81 80.20
CA ILE A 463 34.00 -20.90 79.62
C ILE A 463 33.33 -19.75 78.86
N GLY A 464 33.67 -18.52 79.24
CA GLY A 464 32.98 -17.29 78.86
C GLY A 464 33.55 -16.56 77.65
N GLU A 465 32.64 -15.88 76.93
CA GLU A 465 32.87 -14.65 76.16
C GLU A 465 31.63 -13.74 76.28
N SER A 466 31.81 -12.45 76.02
CA SER A 466 30.87 -11.37 76.34
C SER A 466 29.57 -11.40 75.51
N PRO A 467 28.39 -11.13 76.11
CA PRO A 467 27.10 -11.09 75.40
C PRO A 467 26.93 -9.88 74.47
N LEU A 468 27.79 -8.86 74.57
CA LEU A 468 27.66 -7.58 73.86
C LEU A 468 27.82 -7.72 72.33
N VAL A 469 28.84 -8.46 71.88
CA VAL A 469 29.13 -8.66 70.44
C VAL A 469 27.97 -9.35 69.73
N THR A 470 27.26 -10.25 70.43
CA THR A 470 26.06 -10.91 69.87
C THR A 470 24.84 -10.01 69.81
N ALA A 471 24.76 -8.97 70.66
CA ALA A 471 23.67 -8.00 70.63
C ALA A 471 23.88 -6.95 69.53
N GLU A 472 25.10 -6.45 69.37
CA GLU A 472 25.48 -5.52 68.28
C GLU A 472 25.31 -6.17 66.91
N LEU A 473 25.78 -7.41 66.72
CA LEU A 473 25.56 -8.13 65.46
C LEU A 473 24.07 -8.35 65.16
N ARG A 474 23.24 -8.66 66.17
CA ARG A 474 21.78 -8.79 65.98
C ARG A 474 21.13 -7.47 65.60
N GLN A 475 21.61 -6.35 66.16
CA GLN A 475 21.11 -5.04 65.81
C GLN A 475 21.47 -4.70 64.34
N MET A 476 22.72 -4.93 63.94
CA MET A 476 23.17 -4.76 62.55
C MET A 476 22.38 -5.63 61.55
N TYR A 477 22.09 -6.88 61.90
CA TYR A 477 21.26 -7.75 61.06
C TYR A 477 19.84 -7.23 60.95
N ARG A 478 19.21 -6.79 62.05
CA ARG A 478 17.86 -6.20 62.03
C ARG A 478 17.79 -4.94 61.18
N GLU A 479 18.77 -4.04 61.30
CA GLU A 479 18.84 -2.83 60.49
C GLU A 479 18.96 -3.19 58.99
N SER A 480 19.78 -4.20 58.66
CA SER A 480 19.90 -4.69 57.28
C SER A 480 18.61 -5.37 56.76
N GLU A 481 17.90 -6.10 57.61
CA GLU A 481 16.64 -6.77 57.29
C GLU A 481 15.52 -5.74 57.02
N ILE A 482 15.45 -4.69 57.83
CA ILE A 482 14.47 -3.60 57.64
C ILE A 482 14.73 -2.91 56.31
N ALA A 483 15.99 -2.52 56.03
CA ALA A 483 16.36 -1.88 54.77
C ALA A 483 16.05 -2.78 53.55
N CYS A 484 16.35 -4.08 53.63
CA CYS A 484 16.03 -5.02 52.54
C CYS A 484 14.52 -5.20 52.36
N SER A 485 13.76 -5.27 53.46
CA SER A 485 12.29 -5.38 53.41
C SER A 485 11.66 -4.14 52.78
N GLU A 486 12.13 -2.93 53.13
CA GLU A 486 11.67 -1.68 52.52
C GLU A 486 11.95 -1.65 51.01
N MET A 487 13.16 -2.02 50.60
CA MET A 487 13.52 -2.12 49.17
C MET A 487 12.63 -3.11 48.43
N VAL A 488 12.43 -4.32 48.97
CA VAL A 488 11.59 -5.36 48.35
C VAL A 488 10.14 -4.88 48.21
N GLN A 489 9.58 -4.24 49.24
CA GLN A 489 8.23 -3.70 49.20
C GLN A 489 8.08 -2.60 48.14
N PHE A 490 9.04 -1.67 48.08
CA PHE A 490 9.07 -0.63 47.05
C PHE A 490 9.10 -1.23 45.64
N PHE A 491 10.01 -2.18 45.39
CA PHE A 491 10.13 -2.83 44.08
C PHE A 491 8.85 -3.59 43.69
N HIS A 492 8.23 -4.31 44.61
CA HIS A 492 6.95 -4.98 44.35
C HIS A 492 5.83 -3.98 44.02
N GLN A 493 5.77 -2.83 44.70
CA GLN A 493 4.77 -1.79 44.39
C GLN A 493 4.98 -1.20 42.99
N VAL A 494 6.23 -0.88 42.63
CA VAL A 494 6.58 -0.36 41.30
C VAL A 494 6.24 -1.38 40.21
N GLN A 495 6.61 -2.66 40.39
CA GLN A 495 6.30 -3.70 39.41
C GLN A 495 4.80 -3.93 39.24
N ARG A 496 4.03 -3.93 40.34
CA ARG A 496 2.57 -4.03 40.28
C ARG A 496 1.96 -2.84 39.55
N TYR A 497 2.44 -1.63 39.81
CA TYR A 497 1.98 -0.43 39.11
C TYR A 497 2.22 -0.54 37.60
N ILE A 498 3.44 -0.91 37.17
CA ILE A 498 3.78 -1.06 35.74
C ILE A 498 2.92 -2.14 35.09
N SER A 499 2.77 -3.30 35.73
CA SER A 499 2.05 -4.44 35.13
C SER A 499 0.53 -4.18 35.04
N LEU A 500 -0.09 -3.68 36.10
CA LEU A 500 -1.54 -3.50 36.17
C LEU A 500 -2.04 -2.17 35.60
N ASN A 501 -1.36 -1.06 35.87
CA ASN A 501 -1.88 0.24 35.44
C ASN A 501 -1.41 0.64 34.05
N VAL A 502 -0.17 0.30 33.69
CA VAL A 502 0.40 0.68 32.38
C VAL A 502 0.12 -0.42 31.36
N ILE A 503 0.61 -1.64 31.57
CA ILE A 503 0.55 -2.70 30.56
C ILE A 503 -0.89 -3.23 30.38
N GLU A 504 -1.58 -3.62 31.46
CA GLU A 504 -2.96 -4.11 31.38
C GLU A 504 -3.94 -3.02 30.92
N GLY A 505 -3.79 -1.80 31.45
CA GLY A 505 -4.61 -0.65 31.05
C GLY A 505 -4.51 -0.36 29.56
N ALA A 506 -3.29 -0.22 29.04
CA ALA A 506 -3.06 0.01 27.61
C ALA A 506 -3.53 -1.16 26.74
N TRP A 507 -3.44 -2.40 27.22
CA TRP A 507 -3.94 -3.57 26.49
C TRP A 507 -5.47 -3.60 26.42
N GLY A 508 -6.15 -3.23 27.50
CA GLY A 508 -7.60 -3.07 27.51
C GLY A 508 -8.08 -2.08 26.45
N ASP A 509 -7.41 -0.94 26.34
CA ASP A 509 -7.67 0.07 25.32
C ASP A 509 -7.40 -0.43 23.90
N PHE A 510 -6.29 -1.17 23.71
CA PHE A 510 -5.97 -1.81 22.43
C PHE A 510 -7.05 -2.80 22.00
N VAL A 511 -7.43 -3.74 22.87
CA VAL A 511 -8.46 -4.75 22.59
C VAL A 511 -9.82 -4.10 22.33
N ALA A 512 -10.16 -3.02 23.03
CA ALA A 512 -11.38 -2.26 22.77
C ALA A 512 -11.36 -1.61 21.38
N ALA A 513 -10.24 -1.03 20.97
CA ALA A 513 -10.08 -0.38 19.67
C ALA A 513 -10.13 -1.35 18.48
N THR A 514 -9.80 -2.62 18.71
CA THR A 514 -9.73 -3.68 17.70
C THR A 514 -11.00 -4.54 17.59
N LYS A 515 -12.01 -4.32 18.45
CA LYS A 515 -13.28 -5.07 18.37
C LYS A 515 -14.04 -4.72 17.06
N PRO A 516 -14.69 -5.71 16.42
CA PRO A 516 -15.29 -5.58 15.07
C PRO A 516 -16.54 -4.68 14.97
N GLY A 517 -16.82 -3.81 15.95
CA GLY A 517 -18.02 -2.97 15.99
C GLY A 517 -17.84 -1.55 15.46
N HIS A 518 -16.64 -1.16 15.05
CA HIS A 518 -16.34 0.21 14.61
C HIS A 518 -15.70 0.17 13.22
N GLY A 519 -16.48 0.23 12.14
CA GLY A 519 -15.97 0.44 10.76
C GLY A 519 -15.16 -0.71 10.13
N GLU A 520 -14.84 -0.56 8.85
CA GLU A 520 -14.05 -1.51 8.05
C GLU A 520 -12.73 -1.85 8.76
N ALA A 521 -12.50 -3.14 8.98
CA ALA A 521 -11.41 -3.67 9.78
C ALA A 521 -10.10 -3.73 8.97
N ASP A 522 -9.51 -2.59 8.66
CA ASP A 522 -8.31 -2.53 7.81
C ASP A 522 -7.03 -2.95 8.56
N ILE A 523 -6.08 -3.57 7.84
CA ILE A 523 -4.71 -3.84 8.36
C ILE A 523 -4.05 -2.56 8.87
N ASP A 524 -4.17 -1.46 8.13
CA ASP A 524 -3.53 -0.19 8.50
C ASP A 524 -4.07 0.32 9.84
N ARG A 525 -5.35 0.06 10.14
CA ARG A 525 -5.93 0.40 11.43
C ARG A 525 -5.38 -0.47 12.54
N TRP A 526 -5.26 -1.77 12.33
CA TRP A 526 -4.62 -2.68 13.29
C TRP A 526 -3.19 -2.28 13.58
N SER A 527 -2.41 -1.98 12.54
CA SER A 527 -1.02 -1.52 12.66
C SER A 527 -0.91 -0.19 13.41
N LYS A 528 -1.80 0.78 13.12
CA LYS A 528 -1.88 2.06 13.85
C LYS A 528 -2.30 1.89 15.31
N ALA A 529 -3.31 1.07 15.58
CA ALA A 529 -3.78 0.78 16.94
C ALA A 529 -2.67 0.11 17.76
N HIS A 530 -1.95 -0.83 17.17
CA HIS A 530 -0.83 -1.51 17.80
C HIS A 530 0.36 -0.57 18.04
N THR A 531 0.68 0.29 17.07
CA THR A 531 1.73 1.31 17.28
C THR A 531 1.34 2.26 18.40
N LYS A 532 0.08 2.71 18.45
CA LYS A 532 -0.43 3.54 19.57
C LYS A 532 -0.29 2.82 20.91
N TYR A 533 -0.61 1.52 20.98
CA TYR A 533 -0.48 0.71 22.19
C TYR A 533 0.96 0.69 22.72
N VAL A 534 1.94 0.47 21.83
CA VAL A 534 3.36 0.46 22.22
C VAL A 534 3.85 1.85 22.60
N ASP A 535 3.32 2.90 21.98
CA ASP A 535 3.71 4.28 22.27
C ASP A 535 3.16 4.79 23.60
N THR A 536 2.05 4.21 24.06
CA THR A 536 1.47 4.49 25.38
C THR A 536 2.17 3.78 26.53
N ILE A 537 2.88 2.69 26.26
CA ILE A 537 3.71 1.95 27.24
C ILE A 537 5.07 2.62 27.35
#